data_AF-A0A2R6HJ51-F1
#
_entry.id   AF-A0A2R6HJ51-F1
#
_cell.length_a   1.000
_cell.length_b   1.000
_cell.length_c   1.000
_cell.angle_alpha   90.00
_cell.angle_beta   90.00
_cell.angle_gamma   90.00
#
_symmetry.space_group_name_H-M   'P 1'
#
loop_
_entity.id
_entity.type
_entity.pdbx_description
1 polymer ?
#
loop_
_entity_poly.entity_id
_entity_poly.type
_entity_poly.pdbx_seq_one_letter_code
_entity_poly.pdbx_strand_id
1 'polypeptide(L)'
;MSSKTNPRLTSLIADLKSTARDEVNLGRIERYARADETVIVPGKVLGSGALRKEVTVAAVDFSSTARTKIERAGEAIELEQALEDNPDGSDVRVIR
;
A
#
# COMPACT_ATOMS: atom_id res chain seq x y z
N MET A 1 -10.73 -21.59 9.63
CA MET A 1 -11.82 -20.90 8.92
C MET A 1 -11.22 -20.41 7.62
N SER A 2 -11.66 -20.95 6.48
CA SER A 2 -11.07 -20.62 5.17
C SER A 2 -11.78 -19.39 4.63
N SER A 3 -11.13 -18.23 4.72
CA SER A 3 -11.55 -17.03 3.99
C SER A 3 -11.46 -17.35 2.51
N LYS A 4 -12.60 -17.45 1.84
CA LYS A 4 -12.64 -17.59 0.39
C LYS A 4 -12.46 -16.19 -0.17
N THR A 5 -11.22 -15.85 -0.53
CA THR A 5 -10.89 -14.59 -1.21
C THR A 5 -11.84 -14.42 -2.41
N ASN A 6 -12.51 -13.26 -2.48
CA ASN A 6 -13.52 -12.98 -3.50
C ASN A 6 -12.88 -13.04 -4.90
N PRO A 7 -13.42 -13.79 -5.87
CA PRO A 7 -12.84 -13.94 -7.21
C PRO A 7 -12.57 -12.62 -7.93
N ARG A 8 -13.39 -11.58 -7.68
CA ARG A 8 -13.19 -10.23 -8.23
C ARG A 8 -11.97 -9.53 -7.62
N LEU A 9 -11.69 -9.80 -6.35
CA LEU A 9 -10.52 -9.30 -5.64
C LEU A 9 -9.24 -9.94 -6.20
N THR A 10 -9.27 -11.25 -6.46
CA THR A 10 -8.16 -11.97 -7.10
C THR A 10 -7.83 -11.39 -8.48
N SER A 11 -8.84 -11.13 -9.31
CA SER A 11 -8.61 -10.50 -10.61
C SER A 11 -8.09 -9.07 -10.47
N LEU A 12 -8.61 -8.29 -9.52
CA LEU A 12 -8.13 -6.93 -9.26
C LEU A 12 -6.66 -6.94 -8.81
N ILE A 13 -6.27 -7.86 -7.93
CA ILE A 13 -4.86 -8.02 -7.51
C ILE A 13 -3.98 -8.35 -8.70
N ALA A 14 -4.39 -9.30 -9.54
CA ALA A 14 -3.64 -9.67 -10.73
C ALA A 14 -3.48 -8.48 -11.68
N ASP A 15 -4.54 -7.69 -11.88
CA ASP A 15 -4.50 -6.49 -12.72
C ASP A 15 -3.58 -5.42 -12.11
N LEU A 16 -3.69 -5.15 -10.80
CA LEU A 16 -2.83 -4.19 -10.09
C LEU A 16 -1.36 -4.61 -10.13
N LYS A 17 -1.06 -5.90 -9.98
CA LYS A 17 0.31 -6.43 -10.07
C LYS A 17 0.86 -6.43 -11.50
N SER A 18 0.03 -6.76 -12.49
CA SER A 18 0.46 -6.75 -13.90
C SER A 18 0.71 -5.34 -14.42
N THR A 19 0.03 -4.34 -13.83
CA THR A 19 0.22 -2.92 -14.11
C THR A 19 1.18 -2.22 -13.16
N ALA A 20 1.72 -2.92 -12.15
CA ALA A 20 2.69 -2.42 -11.18
C ALA A 20 4.03 -2.11 -11.83
N ARG A 21 4.08 -0.99 -12.55
CA ARG A 21 5.29 -0.40 -13.13
C ARG A 21 5.72 0.87 -12.40
N ASP A 22 4.83 1.41 -11.59
CA ASP A 22 5.05 2.69 -10.92
C ASP A 22 5.83 2.49 -9.63
N GLU A 23 6.88 3.31 -9.47
CA GLU A 23 7.66 3.41 -8.24
C GLU A 23 7.26 4.69 -7.51
N VAL A 24 6.81 4.55 -6.26
CA VAL A 24 6.37 5.68 -5.43
C VAL A 24 7.39 5.92 -4.32
N ASN A 25 7.88 7.15 -4.22
CA ASN A 25 8.75 7.54 -3.12
C ASN A 25 7.94 8.02 -1.90
N LEU A 26 8.46 7.82 -0.69
CA LEU A 26 7.83 8.25 0.57
C LEU A 26 7.42 9.73 0.58
N GLY A 27 8.22 10.61 -0.03
CA GLY A 27 7.88 12.03 -0.12
C GLY A 27 6.58 12.32 -0.89
N ARG A 28 6.19 11.45 -1.84
CA ARG A 28 4.90 11.54 -2.53
C ARG A 28 3.76 11.10 -1.61
N ILE A 29 3.96 10.01 -0.87
CA ILE A 29 2.98 9.50 0.11
C ILE A 29 2.73 10.57 1.18
N GLU A 30 3.79 11.10 1.80
CA GLU A 30 3.71 12.17 2.80
C GLU A 30 2.94 13.39 2.30
N ARG A 31 3.09 13.76 1.03
CA ARG A 31 2.40 14.94 0.48
C ARG A 31 0.89 14.74 0.35
N TYR A 32 0.45 13.55 -0.03
CA TYR A 32 -0.93 13.32 -0.46
C TYR A 32 -1.78 12.45 0.48
N ALA A 33 -1.15 11.63 1.32
CA ALA A 33 -1.84 10.85 2.32
C ALA A 33 -2.36 11.74 3.45
N ARG A 34 -3.46 11.32 4.08
CA ARG A 34 -3.93 11.85 5.36
C ARG A 34 -3.44 10.95 6.48
N ALA A 35 -3.29 11.50 7.69
CA ALA A 35 -3.02 10.67 8.86
C ALA A 35 -4.18 9.69 9.08
N ASP A 36 -3.85 8.52 9.61
CA ASP A 36 -4.79 7.43 9.94
C ASP A 36 -5.51 6.83 8.72
N GLU A 37 -5.00 7.06 7.50
CA GLU A 37 -5.56 6.56 6.24
C GLU A 37 -4.76 5.35 5.71
N THR A 38 -5.44 4.44 5.01
CA THR A 38 -4.77 3.37 4.25
C THR A 38 -4.41 3.85 2.85
N VAL A 39 -3.12 3.80 2.52
CA VAL A 39 -2.58 4.13 1.20
C VAL A 39 -2.27 2.86 0.43
N ILE A 40 -2.92 2.68 -0.71
CA ILE A 40 -2.66 1.60 -1.67
C ILE A 40 -1.69 2.09 -2.74
N VAL A 41 -0.57 1.40 -2.89
CA VAL A 41 0.40 1.61 -3.97
C VAL A 41 0.42 0.36 -4.86
N PRO A 42 -0.15 0.40 -6.08
CA PRO A 42 -0.12 -0.72 -7.02
C PRO A 42 1.25 -0.78 -7.71
N GLY A 43 2.31 -0.96 -6.92
CA GLY A 43 3.68 -0.72 -7.34
C GLY A 43 4.68 -0.93 -6.21
N LYS A 44 5.93 -0.54 -6.47
CA LYS A 44 7.00 -0.62 -5.47
C LYS A 44 7.15 0.71 -4.74
N VAL A 45 7.31 0.65 -3.41
CA VAL A 45 7.59 1.85 -2.60
C VAL A 45 9.09 2.00 -2.34
N LEU A 46 9.60 3.19 -2.64
CA LEU A 46 11.00 3.58 -2.52
C LEU A 46 11.24 4.57 -1.38
N GLY A 47 12.41 4.48 -0.77
CA GLY A 47 12.73 5.18 0.48
C GLY A 47 13.09 6.67 0.38
N SER A 48 12.95 7.33 -0.77
CA SER A 48 13.34 8.75 -0.88
C SER A 48 12.32 9.68 -0.22
N GLY A 49 12.83 10.67 0.51
CA GLY A 49 12.03 11.57 1.32
C GLY A 49 11.83 11.07 2.76
N ALA A 50 10.87 11.70 3.43
CA ALA A 50 10.46 11.38 4.80
C ALA A 50 8.96 11.09 4.81
N LEU A 51 8.56 10.18 5.68
CA LEU A 51 7.18 9.92 6.04
C LEU A 51 7.06 10.21 7.54
N ARG A 52 6.15 11.12 7.91
CA ARG A 52 5.93 11.53 9.30
C ARG A 52 4.50 11.28 9.74
N LYS A 53 3.56 11.28 8.79
CA LYS A 53 2.18 10.91 9.04
C LYS A 53 2.10 9.43 9.40
N GLU A 54 1.32 9.14 10.43
CA GLU A 54 0.92 7.77 10.77
C GLU A 54 -0.07 7.31 9.71
N VAL A 55 0.38 6.37 8.88
CA VAL A 55 -0.39 5.82 7.75
C VAL A 55 -0.08 4.34 7.61
N THR A 56 -1.07 3.58 7.15
CA THR A 56 -0.85 2.21 6.70
C THR A 56 -0.58 2.24 5.20
N VAL A 57 0.60 1.81 4.78
CA VAL A 57 0.95 1.71 3.36
C VAL A 57 0.88 0.24 2.94
N ALA A 58 -0.01 -0.05 1.99
CA ALA A 58 -0.10 -1.35 1.34
C ALA A 58 0.50 -1.28 -0.07
N ALA A 59 1.47 -2.13 -0.38
CA ALA A 59 2.11 -2.11 -1.69
C ALA A 59 2.42 -3.51 -2.21
N VAL A 60 2.74 -3.60 -3.51
CA VAL A 60 3.18 -4.86 -4.14
C VAL A 60 4.57 -5.26 -3.67
N ASP A 61 5.44 -4.27 -3.41
CA ASP A 61 6.77 -4.49 -2.88
C ASP A 61 7.29 -3.22 -2.20
N PHE A 62 8.29 -3.37 -1.32
CA PHE A 62 8.98 -2.28 -0.65
C PHE A 62 10.49 -2.43 -0.80
N SER A 63 11.17 -1.32 -1.07
CA SER A 63 12.61 -1.27 -0.74
C SER A 63 12.81 -1.41 0.77
N SER A 64 13.92 -2.00 1.19
CA SER A 64 14.26 -2.15 2.62
C SER A 64 14.22 -0.80 3.36
N THR A 65 14.76 0.26 2.74
CA THR A 65 14.76 1.61 3.30
C THR A 65 13.34 2.18 3.42
N ALA A 66 12.46 1.92 2.45
CA ALA A 66 11.07 2.35 2.55
C ALA A 66 10.36 1.67 3.72
N ARG A 67 10.43 0.33 3.78
CA ARG A 67 9.81 -0.47 4.85
C ARG A 67 10.24 0.02 6.23
N THR A 68 11.56 0.14 6.48
CA THR A 68 12.08 0.65 7.75
C THR A 68 11.61 2.06 8.09
N LYS A 69 11.47 2.95 7.10
CA LYS A 69 11.01 4.32 7.35
C LYS A 69 9.51 4.39 7.62
N ILE A 70 8.72 3.55 6.95
CA ILE A 70 7.27 3.45 7.18
C ILE A 70 7.00 2.90 8.57
N GLU A 71 7.63 1.78 8.94
CA GLU A 71 7.46 1.10 10.24
C GLU A 71 7.85 1.96 11.46
N ARG A 72 8.56 3.08 11.24
CA ARG A 72 8.88 4.05 12.31
C ARG A 72 7.75 5.05 12.58
N ALA A 73 6.84 5.24 11.65
CA ALA A 73 5.78 6.24 11.71
C ALA A 73 4.38 5.62 11.63
N GLY A 74 4.24 4.45 11.00
CA GLY A 74 2.99 3.73 10.81
C GLY A 74 3.29 2.29 10.40
N GLU A 75 2.54 1.75 9.43
CA GLU A 75 2.57 0.33 9.08
C GLU A 75 2.85 0.10 7.60
N ALA A 76 3.69 -0.90 7.28
CA ALA A 76 3.94 -1.36 5.92
C ALA A 76 3.40 -2.79 5.78
N ILE A 77 2.34 -2.96 4.99
CA ILE A 77 1.70 -4.25 4.75
C ILE A 77 1.75 -4.62 3.26
N GLU A 78 1.64 -5.91 2.97
CA GLU A 78 1.55 -6.37 1.59
C GLU A 78 0.15 -6.05 1.02
N LEU A 79 0.07 -5.77 -0.28
CA LEU A 79 -1.18 -5.41 -0.95
C LEU A 79 -2.28 -6.46 -0.76
N GLU A 80 -1.93 -7.74 -0.82
CA GLU A 80 -2.87 -8.84 -0.60
C GLU A 80 -3.49 -8.81 0.79
N GLN A 81 -2.69 -8.54 1.82
CA GLN A 81 -3.17 -8.45 3.19
C GLN A 81 -4.19 -7.32 3.33
N ALA A 82 -3.90 -6.13 2.79
CA ALA A 82 -4.82 -4.99 2.85
C ALA A 82 -6.17 -5.28 2.20
N LEU A 83 -6.17 -6.07 1.11
CA LEU A 83 -7.39 -6.44 0.39
C LEU A 83 -8.16 -7.55 1.10
N GLU A 84 -7.46 -8.45 1.81
CA GLU A 84 -8.10 -9.44 2.68
C GLU A 84 -8.74 -8.79 3.91
N ASP A 85 -8.06 -7.82 4.51
CA ASP A 85 -8.52 -7.09 5.70
C ASP A 85 -9.62 -6.06 5.38
N ASN A 86 -9.61 -5.48 4.17
CA ASN A 86 -10.61 -4.51 3.68
C ASN A 86 -11.10 -4.87 2.26
N PRO A 87 -11.90 -5.94 2.12
CA PRO A 87 -12.34 -6.44 0.81
C PRO A 87 -13.27 -5.48 0.07
N ASP A 88 -13.92 -4.57 0.78
CA ASP A 88 -14.81 -3.54 0.21
C ASP A 88 -14.04 -2.30 -0.26
N GLY A 89 -12.75 -2.18 0.09
CA GLY A 89 -11.90 -1.06 -0.31
C GLY A 89 -12.40 0.29 0.21
N SER A 90 -13.02 0.30 1.38
CA SER A 90 -13.55 1.54 1.98
C SER A 90 -12.43 2.36 2.64
N ASP A 91 -12.51 3.69 2.52
CA ASP A 91 -11.55 4.64 3.11
C ASP A 91 -10.07 4.40 2.73
N VAL A 92 -9.84 4.07 1.45
CA VAL A 92 -8.48 3.88 0.89
C VAL A 92 -8.12 5.00 -0.08
N ARG A 93 -6.82 5.31 -0.14
CA ARG A 93 -6.21 6.20 -1.13
C ARG A 93 -5.29 5.44 -2.04
N VAL A 94 -5.56 5.47 -3.35
CA VAL A 94 -4.59 4.97 -4.34
C VAL A 94 -3.57 6.07 -4.68
N ILE A 95 -2.28 5.78 -4.53
CA ILE A 95 -1.17 6.64 -4.95
C ILE A 95 -0.30 5.88 -5.96
N ARG A 96 0.00 6.55 -7.08
CA ARG A 96 0.90 6.09 -8.14
C ARG A 96 1.82 7.23 -8.55
#